data_AF-A3K7J4-F1
#
_entry.id   AF-A3K7J4-F1
#
_cell.length_a   1.000
_cell.length_b   1.000
_cell.length_c   1.000
_cell.angle_alpha   90.00
_cell.angle_beta   90.00
_cell.angle_gamma   90.00
#
_symmetry.space_group_name_H-M   'P 1'
#
loop_
_entity.id
_entity.type
_entity.pdbx_description
1 polymer ?
#
loop_
_entity_poly.entity_id
_entity_poly.type
_entity_poly.pdbx_seq_one_letter_code
_entity_poly.pdbx_strand_id
1 'polypeptide(L)'
;MTGEAITEETLQASLHDIRLPSEAPGGFAAELAATLALACLGALVLGAGMRLATVRARPPDPQSDLTRIAALPEDARRVALLTLLKTHAPDRFEALKQSLYRPEPLDLAELQAEVARHV
;
A
#
# COMPACT_ATOMS: atom_id res chain seq x y z
N MET A 1 53.65 -29.32 20.95
CA MET A 1 52.78 -29.23 19.76
C MET A 1 52.99 -27.85 19.16
N THR A 2 53.71 -27.77 18.06
CA THR A 2 54.03 -26.52 17.35
C THR A 2 52.80 -26.09 16.55
N GLY A 3 52.22 -24.95 16.92
CA GLY A 3 51.15 -24.31 16.14
C GLY A 3 51.75 -23.66 14.90
N GLU A 4 51.63 -24.34 13.77
CA GLU A 4 52.06 -23.82 12.47
C GLU A 4 51.03 -22.79 11.99
N ALA A 5 51.50 -21.62 11.55
CA ALA A 5 50.63 -20.56 11.05
C ALA A 5 50.03 -21.00 9.71
N ILE A 6 48.70 -21.08 9.64
CA ILE A 6 47.97 -21.41 8.40
C ILE A 6 48.35 -20.38 7.34
N THR A 7 48.96 -20.83 6.24
CA THR A 7 49.31 -19.99 5.10
C THR A 7 48.06 -19.57 4.33
N GLU A 8 48.10 -18.41 3.66
CA GLU A 8 46.97 -17.90 2.86
C GLU A 8 46.48 -18.90 1.82
N GLU A 9 47.40 -19.63 1.18
CA GLU A 9 47.06 -20.68 0.22
C GLU A 9 46.28 -21.84 0.86
N THR A 10 46.64 -22.22 2.09
CA THR A 10 45.95 -23.27 2.85
C THR A 10 44.55 -22.80 3.27
N LEU A 11 44.42 -21.52 3.63
CA LEU A 11 43.13 -20.90 3.94
C LEU A 11 42.20 -20.90 2.72
N GLN A 12 42.70 -20.45 1.56
CA GLN A 12 41.92 -20.43 0.31
C GLN A 12 41.54 -21.85 -0.15
N ALA A 13 42.47 -22.79 -0.06
CA ALA A 13 42.18 -24.20 -0.35
C ALA A 13 41.07 -24.75 0.54
N SER A 14 41.08 -24.43 1.85
CA SER A 14 40.03 -24.86 2.78
C SER A 14 38.66 -24.24 2.48
N LEU A 15 38.61 -22.99 2.00
CA LEU A 15 37.37 -22.32 1.61
C LEU A 15 36.76 -22.94 0.35
N HIS A 16 37.60 -23.32 -0.62
CA HIS A 16 37.16 -24.00 -1.83
C HIS A 16 36.74 -25.45 -1.59
N ASP A 17 37.16 -26.06 -0.48
CA ASP A 17 36.77 -27.41 -0.08
C ASP A 17 35.41 -27.46 0.62
N ILE A 18 34.81 -26.31 0.97
CA ILE A 18 33.44 -26.23 1.47
C ILE A 18 32.48 -26.47 0.30
N ARG A 19 32.21 -27.75 0.04
CA ARG A 19 31.14 -28.16 -0.86
C ARG A 19 29.85 -28.32 -0.10
N LEU A 20 28.80 -27.66 -0.60
CA LEU A 20 27.44 -27.98 -0.20
C LEU A 20 27.11 -29.38 -0.74
N PRO A 21 26.53 -30.26 0.09
CA PRO A 21 26.00 -31.53 -0.40
C PRO A 21 24.92 -31.24 -1.46
N SER A 22 24.85 -32.10 -2.48
CA SER A 22 23.90 -31.96 -3.59
C SER A 22 22.45 -32.05 -3.14
N GLU A 23 22.20 -32.67 -1.99
CA GLU A 23 20.89 -32.78 -1.35
C GLU A 23 20.92 -32.06 0.01
N ALA A 24 19.88 -31.30 0.29
CA ALA A 24 19.70 -30.69 1.60
C ALA A 24 19.50 -31.78 2.67
N PRO A 25 20.02 -31.61 3.90
CA PRO A 25 19.63 -32.47 5.02
C PRO A 25 18.12 -32.35 5.25
N GLY A 26 17.38 -33.42 4.92
CA GLY A 26 15.92 -33.44 4.88
C GLY A 26 15.31 -33.63 3.48
N GLY A 27 16.14 -33.69 2.44
CA GLY A 27 15.77 -34.01 1.07
C GLY A 27 14.64 -33.14 0.53
N PHE A 28 13.74 -33.75 -0.24
CA PHE A 28 12.64 -33.06 -0.91
C PHE A 28 11.73 -32.26 0.04
N ALA A 29 11.49 -32.75 1.26
CA ALA A 29 10.64 -32.05 2.23
C ALA A 29 11.27 -30.72 2.68
N ALA A 30 12.59 -30.67 2.84
CA ALA A 30 13.32 -29.45 3.17
C ALA A 30 13.28 -28.45 2.01
N GLU A 31 13.40 -28.92 0.77
CA GLU A 31 13.28 -28.09 -0.44
C GLU A 31 11.88 -27.48 -0.58
N LEU A 32 10.83 -28.27 -0.34
CA LEU A 32 9.46 -27.76 -0.34
C LEU A 32 9.22 -26.74 0.78
N ALA A 33 9.73 -26.99 1.98
CA ALA A 33 9.61 -26.03 3.08
C ALA A 33 10.35 -24.72 2.76
N ALA A 34 11.55 -24.79 2.17
CA ALA A 34 12.33 -23.63 1.80
C ALA A 34 11.67 -22.81 0.68
N THR A 35 11.15 -23.46 -0.36
CA THR A 35 10.41 -22.79 -1.44
C THR A 35 9.14 -22.12 -0.93
N LEU A 36 8.39 -22.79 -0.05
CA LEU A 36 7.20 -22.19 0.59
C LEU A 36 7.58 -20.98 1.44
N ALA A 37 8.63 -21.10 2.27
CA ALA A 37 9.10 -20.01 3.12
C ALA A 37 9.54 -18.79 2.30
N LEU A 38 10.27 -19.00 1.19
CA LEU A 38 10.69 -17.94 0.28
C LEU A 38 9.49 -17.28 -0.41
N ALA A 39 8.52 -18.06 -0.87
CA ALA A 39 7.31 -17.53 -1.49
C ALA A 39 6.49 -16.68 -0.48
N CYS A 40 6.30 -17.17 0.74
CA CYS A 40 5.63 -16.43 1.81
C CYS A 40 6.38 -15.15 2.17
N LEU A 41 7.71 -15.20 2.29
CA LEU A 41 8.52 -14.02 2.57
C LEU A 41 8.41 -13.00 1.44
N GLY A 42 8.49 -13.43 0.18
CA GLY A 42 8.28 -12.57 -0.98
C GLY A 42 6.91 -11.91 -0.99
N ALA A 43 5.85 -12.65 -0.68
CA ALA A 43 4.50 -12.12 -0.59
C ALA A 43 4.38 -11.05 0.52
N LEU A 44 5.00 -11.27 1.68
CA LEU A 44 5.02 -10.29 2.77
C LEU A 44 5.78 -9.02 2.38
N VAL A 45 6.93 -9.14 1.74
CA VAL A 45 7.74 -7.99 1.29
C VAL A 45 6.97 -7.18 0.25
N LEU A 46 6.36 -7.83 -0.74
CA LEU A 46 5.56 -7.15 -1.76
C LEU A 46 4.32 -6.48 -1.16
N GLY A 47 3.57 -7.18 -0.30
CA GLY A 47 2.40 -6.63 0.38
C GLY A 47 2.75 -5.45 1.29
N ALA A 48 3.84 -5.57 2.06
CA ALA A 48 4.33 -4.48 2.91
C ALA A 48 4.83 -3.28 2.08
N GLY A 49 5.54 -3.53 0.98
CA GLY A 49 6.00 -2.50 0.05
C GLY A 49 4.82 -1.75 -0.59
N MET A 50 3.81 -2.47 -1.06
CA MET A 50 2.58 -1.87 -1.58
C MET A 50 1.86 -1.07 -0.50
N ARG A 51 1.71 -1.62 0.72
CA ARG A 51 1.08 -0.90 1.84
C ARG A 51 1.84 0.37 2.19
N LEU A 52 3.17 0.35 2.18
CA LEU A 52 3.97 1.53 2.46
C LEU A 52 3.81 2.60 1.36
N ALA A 53 3.65 2.18 0.11
CA ALA A 53 3.37 3.08 -1.00
C ALA A 53 1.95 3.66 -0.94
N THR A 54 0.94 2.89 -0.51
CA THR A 54 -0.47 3.30 -0.50
C THR A 54 -0.91 4.02 0.77
N VAL A 55 -0.41 3.63 1.94
CA VAL A 55 -0.71 4.29 3.23
C VAL A 55 -0.12 5.70 3.30
N ARG A 56 0.84 6.01 2.43
CA ARG A 56 1.41 7.36 2.29
C ARG A 56 0.51 8.31 1.47
N ALA A 57 -0.74 7.93 1.22
CA ALA A 57 -1.78 8.89 0.89
C ALA A 57 -1.89 9.89 2.05
N ARG A 58 -1.50 11.13 1.78
CA ARG A 58 -1.47 12.27 2.70
C ARG A 58 -2.76 12.30 3.54
N PRO A 59 -2.69 12.60 4.87
CA PRO A 59 -3.90 12.86 5.63
C PRO A 59 -4.70 13.92 4.87
N PRO A 60 -6.01 13.69 4.60
CA PRO A 60 -6.83 14.64 3.88
C PRO A 60 -6.81 15.95 4.67
N ASP A 61 -6.15 16.97 4.11
CA ASP A 61 -6.27 18.33 4.60
C ASP A 61 -7.48 18.92 3.87
N PRO A 62 -8.61 19.07 4.57
CA PRO A 62 -9.86 19.42 3.93
C PRO A 62 -9.83 20.77 3.22
N GLN A 63 -9.01 21.71 3.70
CA GLN A 63 -8.86 23.01 3.03
C GLN A 63 -8.09 22.86 1.70
N SER A 64 -7.05 22.02 1.66
CA SER A 64 -6.29 21.75 0.44
C SER A 64 -7.14 21.00 -0.60
N ASP A 65 -8.03 20.12 -0.15
CA ASP A 65 -8.90 19.33 -1.02
C ASP A 65 -10.02 20.19 -1.60
N LEU A 66 -10.65 21.07 -0.81
CA LEU A 66 -11.62 22.05 -1.33
C LEU A 66 -10.99 22.97 -2.39
N THR A 67 -9.74 23.38 -2.20
CA THR A 67 -9.02 24.25 -3.16
C THR A 67 -8.73 23.50 -4.48
N ARG A 68 -8.35 22.22 -4.43
CA ARG A 68 -8.20 21.39 -5.64
C ARG A 68 -9.53 21.16 -6.35
N ILE A 69 -10.59 20.91 -5.58
CA ILE A 69 -11.93 20.66 -6.11
C ILE A 69 -12.47 21.92 -6.81
N ALA A 70 -12.15 23.12 -6.29
CA ALA A 70 -12.47 24.40 -6.92
C ALA A 70 -11.74 24.66 -8.25
N ALA A 71 -10.72 23.87 -8.62
CA ALA A 71 -10.05 23.95 -9.92
C ALA A 71 -10.66 23.01 -10.97
N LEU A 72 -11.56 22.10 -10.58
CA LEU A 72 -12.18 21.13 -11.48
C LEU A 72 -13.34 21.75 -12.29
N PRO A 73 -13.63 21.21 -13.49
CA PRO A 73 -14.88 21.46 -14.21
C PRO A 73 -16.10 21.17 -13.34
N GLU A 74 -17.22 21.86 -13.55
CA GLU A 74 -18.38 21.82 -12.65
C GLU A 74 -18.90 20.40 -12.37
N ASP A 75 -18.96 19.54 -13.38
CA ASP A 75 -19.44 18.16 -13.21
C ASP A 75 -18.48 17.32 -12.37
N ALA A 76 -17.18 17.45 -12.62
CA ALA A 76 -16.14 16.79 -11.82
C ALA A 76 -16.11 17.35 -10.38
N ARG A 77 -16.43 18.63 -10.19
CA ARG A 77 -16.53 19.28 -8.89
C ARG A 77 -17.68 18.71 -8.06
N ARG A 78 -18.86 18.52 -8.65
CA ARG A 78 -20.02 17.89 -7.97
C ARG A 78 -19.66 16.49 -7.45
N VAL A 79 -19.04 15.66 -8.29
CA VAL A 79 -18.65 14.29 -7.93
C VAL A 79 -17.60 14.28 -6.81
N ALA A 80 -16.61 15.17 -6.90
CA ALA A 80 -15.56 15.26 -5.89
C ALA A 80 -16.11 15.72 -4.52
N LEU A 81 -17.01 16.71 -4.50
CA LEU A 81 -17.69 17.17 -3.28
C LEU A 81 -18.57 16.06 -2.66
N LEU A 82 -19.30 15.30 -3.47
CA LEU A 82 -20.10 14.16 -3.00
C LEU A 82 -19.22 13.06 -2.39
N THR A 83 -18.04 12.81 -2.98
CA THR A 83 -17.08 11.82 -2.47
C THR A 83 -16.50 12.26 -1.14
N LEU A 84 -16.22 13.56 -0.98
CA LEU A 84 -15.75 14.14 0.26
C LEU A 84 -16.84 14.06 1.35
N LEU A 85 -18.09 14.39 1.01
CA LEU A 85 -19.24 14.25 1.91
C LEU A 85 -19.46 12.79 2.36
N LYS A 86 -19.33 11.82 1.44
CA LYS A 86 -19.41 10.38 1.77
C LYS A 86 -18.36 9.94 2.79
N THR A 87 -17.19 10.58 2.78
CA THR A 87 -16.06 10.21 3.65
C THR A 87 -16.24 10.79 5.06
N HIS A 88 -16.77 12.01 5.18
CA HIS A 88 -16.89 12.72 6.46
C HIS A 88 -18.29 12.63 7.10
N ALA A 89 -19.35 12.50 6.32
CA ALA A 89 -20.74 12.46 6.78
C ALA A 89 -21.59 11.48 5.94
N PRO A 90 -21.43 10.15 6.15
CA PRO A 90 -22.12 9.13 5.36
C PRO A 90 -23.65 9.22 5.46
N ASP A 91 -24.19 9.61 6.62
CA ASP A 91 -25.64 9.74 6.84
C ASP A 91 -26.26 10.85 5.98
N ARG A 92 -25.54 11.97 5.81
CA ARG A 92 -25.96 13.07 4.93
C ARG A 92 -25.87 12.69 3.47
N PHE A 93 -24.82 11.96 3.09
CA PHE A 93 -24.69 11.45 1.73
C PHE A 93 -25.85 10.53 1.34
N GLU A 94 -26.29 9.60 2.20
CA GLU A 94 -27.42 8.72 1.90
C GLU A 94 -28.76 9.50 1.75
N ALA A 95 -28.96 10.58 2.50
CA ALA A 95 -30.11 11.47 2.31
C ALA A 95 -30.08 12.20 0.96
N LEU A 96 -28.91 12.67 0.54
CA LEU A 96 -28.69 13.35 -0.75
C LEU A 96 -28.68 12.39 -1.95
N LYS A 97 -28.37 11.12 -1.74
CA LYS A 97 -28.35 10.10 -2.81
C LYS A 97 -29.69 9.95 -3.52
N GLN A 98 -30.79 10.17 -2.81
CA GLN A 98 -32.14 10.12 -3.40
C GLN A 98 -32.38 11.27 -4.39
N SER A 99 -31.80 12.45 -4.16
CA SER A 99 -31.92 13.58 -5.07
C SER A 99 -30.98 13.49 -6.27
N LEU A 100 -29.91 12.68 -6.22
CA LEU A 100 -29.01 12.42 -7.36
C LEU A 100 -29.70 11.72 -8.55
N TYR A 101 -30.80 11.01 -8.31
CA TYR A 101 -31.58 10.36 -9.36
C TYR A 101 -32.64 11.26 -9.99
N ARG A 102 -32.74 12.53 -9.56
CA ARG A 102 -33.62 13.50 -10.20
C ARG A 102 -32.97 14.05 -11.48
N PRO A 103 -33.78 14.43 -12.49
CA PRO A 103 -33.27 15.04 -13.72
C PRO A 103 -32.66 16.43 -13.51
N GLU A 104 -32.92 17.09 -12.37
CA GLU A 104 -32.27 18.35 -12.01
C GLU A 104 -30.91 18.12 -11.34
N PRO A 105 -29.86 18.84 -11.77
CA PRO A 105 -28.56 18.77 -11.12
C PRO A 105 -28.64 19.40 -9.73
N LEU A 106 -27.96 18.80 -8.75
CA LEU A 106 -27.82 19.40 -7.41
C LEU A 106 -27.09 20.74 -7.51
N ASP A 107 -27.58 21.71 -6.74
CA ASP A 107 -26.94 23.01 -6.62
C ASP A 107 -25.55 22.84 -5.99
N LEU A 108 -24.55 23.37 -6.71
CA LEU A 108 -23.17 23.32 -6.33
C LEU A 108 -22.90 24.14 -5.06
N ALA A 109 -23.63 25.26 -4.88
CA ALA A 109 -23.48 26.14 -3.74
C ALA A 109 -23.99 25.50 -2.44
N GLU A 110 -25.15 24.84 -2.49
CA GLU A 110 -25.68 24.07 -1.36
C GLU A 110 -24.74 22.93 -0.97
N LEU A 111 -24.21 22.21 -1.97
CA LEU A 111 -23.30 21.08 -1.74
C LEU A 111 -21.98 21.54 -1.09
N GLN A 112 -21.42 22.67 -1.52
CA GLN A 112 -20.23 23.27 -0.91
C GLN A 112 -20.50 23.70 0.53
N ALA A 113 -21.65 24.34 0.80
CA ALA A 113 -22.02 24.76 2.14
C ALA A 113 -22.25 23.56 3.08
N GLU A 114 -22.81 22.46 2.58
CA GLU A 114 -23.03 21.25 3.37
C GLU A 114 -21.69 20.57 3.71
N VAL A 115 -20.77 20.48 2.76
CA VAL A 115 -19.42 19.96 2.97
C VAL A 115 -18.64 20.81 3.98
N ALA A 116 -18.67 22.15 3.85
CA ALA A 116 -17.99 23.06 4.78
C ALA A 116 -18.54 23.02 6.22
N ARG A 117 -19.74 22.47 6.45
CA ARG A 117 -20.31 22.29 7.79
C ARG A 117 -19.88 20.99 8.48
N HIS A 118 -19.44 20.00 7.73
CA HIS A 118 -19.18 18.64 8.23
C HIS A 118 -17.69 18.24 8.17
N VAL A 119 -16.85 19.16 7.73
CA VAL A 119 -15.42 19.00 7.48
C VAL A 119 -14.70 20.19 8.07
#